data_AF-A0A3N9N406-F1
#
_entry.id   AF-A0A3N9N406-F1
#
_cell.length_a   1.000
_cell.length_b   1.000
_cell.length_c   1.000
_cell.angle_alpha   90.00
_cell.angle_beta   90.00
_cell.angle_gamma   90.00
#
_symmetry.space_group_name_H-M   'P 1'
#
loop_
_entity.id
_entity.type
_entity.pdbx_description
1 polymer ?
#
loop_
_entity_poly.entity_id
_entity_poly.type
_entity_poly.pdbx_seq_one_letter_code
_entity_poly.pdbx_strand_id
1 'polypeptide(L)'
;MNIKTVMVFLLLLWSVSVAQELVISGEQASTVHFKLEQNITIPDGLKEISVSFVEPVAFHSPTFSQKIQKLEFAFNPNPDLEENRTDDSGNIIREFIWKYPAIDLFVSTFLEAVTRVELDSIKSTSPFPVSLSSENLIPYLEETDLVQADHPEILKQSTELVSGCNTQMEAVRSILHFVVELLHYTLVPEKFDALTALRSGKGNCQNYSHLSAALLRAAGIPVRIINGITFKKDYIIPVGESEYSFEMADGRHSWIEVYFPDTGWLPFDPQQSEYFVSSRYLRIETGRDNDFTIHDGLVKWTGSGGSGGSPPALEEIISSEFVADRVLLKNTRKIAGLKRLLLTPPVLTRASEQPVIPPYYVPTKPGEFPTPPDSLSPEKSKIDFTRLDYDKPFEYGNLEFPEKFDFLAATIADVSTGKATGEIRRNFIVETAEYVTGKKRFAQVFILDQPIRLETISAALHFFGGSGLLWLELSEDSDGKPSSEVVTSARVITERIPVQKGYDWISFDFSREGLILSPGRYWISLEFSGSPIVNWFYTYGKPVGPVDGTRSTSPPEFNWNTIQTYEFNYRVKGKEASDPGDN
;
A
#
# COMPACT_ATOMS: atom_id res chain seq x y z
N MET A 1 -25.44 44.85 45.99
CA MET A 1 -26.10 43.93 45.05
C MET A 1 -24.99 43.20 44.30
N ASN A 2 -24.61 42.00 44.77
CA ASN A 2 -23.46 41.24 44.28
C ASN A 2 -23.91 40.31 43.14
N ILE A 3 -23.41 40.52 41.94
CA ILE A 3 -23.55 39.57 40.84
C ILE A 3 -22.26 38.74 40.80
N LYS A 4 -22.40 37.44 41.11
CA LYS A 4 -21.34 36.44 40.97
C LYS A 4 -21.14 36.15 39.48
N THR A 5 -19.98 36.49 38.96
CA THR A 5 -19.50 36.01 37.65
C THR A 5 -19.05 34.56 37.82
N VAL A 6 -19.79 33.63 37.22
CA VAL A 6 -19.36 32.23 37.06
C VAL A 6 -18.46 32.18 35.83
N MET A 7 -17.18 31.90 36.05
CA MET A 7 -16.21 31.67 34.98
C MET A 7 -16.28 30.19 34.58
N VAL A 8 -16.94 29.91 33.46
CA VAL A 8 -16.95 28.57 32.85
C VAL A 8 -15.64 28.40 32.08
N PHE A 9 -14.75 27.57 32.59
CA PHE A 9 -13.58 27.09 31.83
C PHE A 9 -14.08 26.06 30.81
N LEU A 10 -14.14 26.45 29.53
CA LEU A 10 -14.22 25.52 28.41
C LEU A 10 -12.80 24.95 28.19
N LEU A 11 -12.53 23.78 28.76
CA LEU A 11 -11.43 22.93 28.33
C LEU A 11 -11.80 22.35 26.96
N LEU A 12 -11.36 23.02 25.89
CA LEU A 12 -11.30 22.45 24.55
C LEU A 12 -10.22 21.35 24.57
N LEU A 13 -10.63 20.14 24.94
CA LEU A 13 -9.86 18.93 24.70
C LEU A 13 -9.92 18.66 23.19
N TRP A 14 -8.93 19.15 22.45
CA TRP A 14 -8.69 18.67 21.10
C TRP A 14 -8.15 17.24 21.22
N SER A 15 -8.95 16.26 20.80
CA SER A 15 -8.52 14.88 20.70
C SER A 15 -7.45 14.78 19.62
N VAL A 16 -6.18 14.68 20.02
CA VAL A 16 -5.11 14.24 19.12
C VAL A 16 -5.48 12.81 18.71
N SER A 17 -5.82 12.60 17.44
CA SER A 17 -6.10 11.28 16.90
C SER A 17 -4.79 10.50 16.80
N VAL A 18 -4.34 9.94 17.93
CA VAL A 18 -3.36 8.84 17.94
C VAL A 18 -3.95 7.73 17.10
N ALA A 19 -3.21 7.16 16.14
CA ALA A 19 -3.74 6.12 15.28
C ALA A 19 -4.07 4.84 16.07
N GLN A 20 -4.84 3.97 15.41
CA GLN A 20 -5.82 3.13 16.07
C GLN A 20 -5.84 1.79 15.34
N GLU A 21 -5.73 0.71 16.09
CA GLU A 21 -6.21 -0.57 15.61
C GLU A 21 -7.74 -0.50 15.56
N LEU A 22 -8.32 -0.75 14.38
CA LEU A 22 -9.75 -0.68 14.15
C LEU A 22 -10.32 -2.10 14.16
N VAL A 23 -11.04 -2.42 15.24
CA VAL A 23 -11.69 -3.71 15.39
C VAL A 23 -13.00 -3.70 14.62
N ILE A 24 -13.07 -4.51 13.57
CA ILE A 24 -14.20 -4.57 12.64
C ILE A 24 -14.87 -5.93 12.66
N SER A 25 -16.18 -5.95 12.51
CA SER A 25 -16.97 -7.18 12.42
C SER A 25 -17.92 -7.12 11.23
N GLY A 26 -18.39 -8.27 10.78
CA GLY A 26 -19.37 -8.38 9.69
C GLY A 26 -18.85 -9.22 8.55
N GLU A 27 -19.36 -8.96 7.34
CA GLU A 27 -19.13 -9.82 6.18
C GLU A 27 -18.80 -9.02 4.92
N GLN A 28 -18.01 -9.63 4.05
CA GLN A 28 -17.85 -9.22 2.66
C GLN A 28 -18.07 -10.41 1.75
N ALA A 29 -18.70 -10.19 0.60
CA ALA A 29 -18.84 -11.20 -0.44
C ALA A 29 -18.75 -10.53 -1.81
N SER A 30 -17.84 -11.02 -2.66
CA SER A 30 -17.64 -10.49 -4.00
C SER A 30 -17.55 -11.63 -5.02
N THR A 31 -18.15 -11.42 -6.18
CA THR A 31 -17.91 -12.22 -7.39
C THR A 31 -17.16 -11.34 -8.36
N VAL A 32 -15.95 -11.73 -8.72
CA VAL A 32 -15.05 -10.94 -9.56
C VAL A 32 -14.74 -11.70 -10.84
N HIS A 33 -14.90 -11.01 -11.97
CA HIS A 33 -14.34 -11.39 -13.25
C HIS A 33 -12.97 -10.74 -13.35
N PHE A 34 -11.93 -11.56 -13.27
CA PHE A 34 -10.54 -11.14 -13.42
C PHE A 34 -10.05 -11.55 -14.81
N LYS A 35 -9.37 -10.62 -15.48
CA LYS A 35 -8.73 -10.88 -16.76
C LYS A 35 -7.29 -10.37 -16.73
N LEU A 36 -6.40 -11.25 -17.17
CA LEU A 36 -4.99 -10.99 -17.36
C LEU A 36 -4.65 -11.19 -18.83
N GLU A 37 -4.19 -10.15 -19.50
CA GLU A 37 -3.79 -10.17 -20.91
C GLU A 37 -2.29 -9.90 -21.03
N GLN A 38 -1.60 -10.70 -21.83
CA GLN A 38 -0.17 -10.59 -22.08
C GLN A 38 0.06 -10.51 -23.59
N ASN A 39 0.66 -9.41 -24.04
CA ASN A 39 1.16 -9.22 -25.40
C ASN A 39 2.68 -9.42 -25.38
N ILE A 40 3.16 -10.42 -26.10
CA ILE A 40 4.58 -10.77 -26.16
C ILE A 40 5.11 -10.52 -27.56
N THR A 41 6.00 -9.54 -27.70
CA THR A 41 6.69 -9.26 -28.96
C THR A 41 7.80 -10.28 -29.17
N ILE A 42 7.76 -10.97 -30.32
CA ILE A 42 8.69 -12.05 -30.63
C ILE A 42 9.87 -11.51 -31.46
N PRO A 43 11.11 -11.63 -30.96
CA PRO A 43 12.30 -11.22 -31.69
C PRO A 43 12.77 -12.32 -32.67
N ASP A 44 13.53 -11.92 -33.68
CA ASP A 44 14.12 -12.85 -34.64
C ASP A 44 15.04 -13.88 -33.96
N GLY A 45 14.96 -15.13 -34.41
CA GLY A 45 15.87 -16.21 -33.98
C GLY A 45 15.50 -16.89 -32.67
N LEU A 46 14.32 -16.61 -32.12
CA LEU A 46 13.73 -17.35 -31.01
C LEU A 46 13.42 -18.80 -31.44
N LYS A 47 13.83 -19.77 -30.62
CA LYS A 47 13.58 -21.20 -30.87
C LYS A 47 12.40 -21.71 -30.06
N GLU A 48 12.24 -21.22 -28.86
CA GLU A 48 11.18 -21.63 -27.96
C GLU A 48 10.85 -20.49 -27.01
N ILE A 49 9.57 -20.35 -26.68
CA ILE A 49 9.09 -19.49 -25.60
C ILE A 49 7.98 -20.22 -24.86
N SER A 50 7.98 -20.10 -23.54
CA SER A 50 6.92 -20.61 -22.69
C SER A 50 6.35 -19.52 -21.81
N VAL A 51 5.06 -19.65 -21.53
CA VAL A 51 4.35 -18.84 -20.53
C VAL A 51 3.71 -19.80 -19.53
N SER A 52 4.06 -19.68 -18.25
CA SER A 52 3.42 -20.48 -17.21
C SER A 52 2.33 -19.71 -16.49
N PHE A 53 1.28 -20.38 -16.02
CA PHE A 53 0.24 -19.83 -15.17
C PHE A 53 -0.01 -20.76 -14.01
N VAL A 54 -0.40 -20.20 -12.86
CA VAL A 54 -0.79 -21.01 -11.71
C VAL A 54 -2.31 -21.08 -11.66
N GLU A 55 -2.85 -22.30 -11.61
CA GLU A 55 -4.29 -22.47 -11.41
C GLU A 55 -4.66 -22.08 -9.98
N PRO A 56 -5.46 -21.02 -9.77
CA PRO A 56 -5.83 -20.64 -8.44
C PRO A 56 -6.75 -21.71 -7.84
N VAL A 57 -6.44 -22.16 -6.63
CA VAL A 57 -7.21 -23.20 -5.95
C VAL A 57 -8.21 -22.61 -4.96
N ALA A 58 -9.25 -23.38 -4.64
CA ALA A 58 -10.14 -23.02 -3.54
C ALA A 58 -9.35 -22.95 -2.22
N PHE A 59 -9.64 -21.95 -1.40
CA PHE A 59 -9.02 -21.77 -0.10
C PHE A 59 -10.08 -21.42 0.93
N HIS A 60 -9.89 -21.90 2.15
CA HIS A 60 -10.77 -21.62 3.27
C HIS A 60 -9.96 -21.45 4.54
N SER A 61 -10.25 -20.37 5.25
CA SER A 61 -9.83 -20.05 6.61
C SER A 61 -11.06 -19.53 7.37
N PRO A 62 -10.98 -19.41 8.70
CA PRO A 62 -12.07 -18.82 9.49
C PRO A 62 -12.53 -17.43 9.03
N THR A 63 -11.64 -16.61 8.46
CA THR A 63 -11.93 -15.22 8.12
C THR A 63 -12.00 -14.93 6.64
N PHE A 64 -11.40 -15.77 5.80
CA PHE A 64 -11.35 -15.60 4.35
C PHE A 64 -11.53 -16.93 3.63
N SER A 65 -12.33 -16.91 2.56
CA SER A 65 -12.40 -18.01 1.62
C SER A 65 -12.50 -17.52 0.18
N GLN A 66 -11.98 -18.33 -0.73
CA GLN A 66 -12.17 -18.12 -2.15
C GLN A 66 -12.60 -19.43 -2.83
N LYS A 67 -13.38 -19.29 -3.89
CA LYS A 67 -13.74 -20.37 -4.80
C LYS A 67 -13.57 -19.89 -6.24
N ILE A 68 -12.90 -20.70 -7.06
CA ILE A 68 -12.84 -20.49 -8.49
C ILE A 68 -14.03 -21.18 -9.15
N GLN A 69 -14.87 -20.41 -9.83
CA GLN A 69 -16.04 -20.90 -10.55
C GLN A 69 -15.71 -21.22 -12.00
N LYS A 70 -14.79 -20.45 -12.59
CA LYS A 70 -14.41 -20.57 -14.00
C LYS A 70 -12.96 -20.14 -14.18
N LEU A 71 -12.23 -20.88 -15.02
CA LEU A 71 -10.88 -20.56 -15.48
C LEU A 71 -10.82 -20.88 -16.98
N GLU A 72 -10.47 -19.89 -17.79
CA GLU A 72 -10.33 -20.03 -19.24
C GLU A 72 -9.04 -19.39 -19.72
N PHE A 73 -8.41 -20.03 -20.70
CA PHE A 73 -7.26 -19.49 -21.40
C PHE A 73 -7.61 -19.28 -22.87
N ALA A 74 -7.17 -18.16 -23.43
CA ALA A 74 -7.28 -17.85 -24.85
C ALA A 74 -5.90 -17.45 -25.38
N PHE A 75 -5.57 -17.92 -26.58
CA PHE A 75 -4.26 -17.74 -27.18
C PHE A 75 -4.38 -17.29 -28.63
N ASN A 76 -3.42 -16.50 -29.08
CA ASN A 76 -3.20 -16.23 -30.49
C ASN A 76 -1.70 -16.00 -30.76
N PRO A 77 -1.02 -16.90 -31.51
CA PRO A 77 -1.47 -18.21 -31.95
C PRO A 77 -1.61 -19.21 -30.79
N ASN A 78 -2.25 -20.36 -31.02
CA ASN A 78 -2.30 -21.45 -30.03
C ASN A 78 -0.90 -22.03 -29.73
N PRO A 79 -0.64 -22.47 -28.49
CA PRO A 79 0.62 -23.12 -28.14
C PRO A 79 0.77 -24.49 -28.83
N ASP A 80 2.01 -24.89 -29.08
CA ASP A 80 2.36 -26.19 -29.64
C ASP A 80 2.27 -27.32 -28.60
N LEU A 81 2.58 -26.99 -27.34
CA LEU A 81 2.54 -27.91 -26.20
C LEU A 81 1.95 -27.24 -24.97
N GLU A 82 1.37 -28.07 -24.12
CA GLU A 82 0.94 -27.72 -22.77
C GLU A 82 1.49 -28.76 -21.80
N GLU A 83 2.14 -28.31 -20.73
CA GLU A 83 2.66 -29.16 -19.66
C GLU A 83 2.09 -28.74 -18.31
N ASN A 84 1.75 -29.74 -17.48
CA ASN A 84 1.12 -29.50 -16.18
C ASN A 84 1.95 -30.17 -15.09
N ARG A 85 2.28 -29.42 -14.03
CA ARG A 85 3.01 -29.93 -12.87
C ARG A 85 2.45 -29.36 -11.57
N THR A 86 2.74 -30.03 -10.46
CA THR A 86 2.50 -29.51 -9.11
C THR A 86 3.84 -29.34 -8.42
N ASP A 87 4.10 -28.16 -7.88
CA ASP A 87 5.33 -27.91 -7.12
C ASP A 87 5.23 -28.38 -5.66
N ASP A 88 6.33 -28.25 -4.91
CA ASP A 88 6.41 -28.68 -3.51
C ASP A 88 5.48 -27.88 -2.57
N SER A 89 5.03 -26.70 -3.00
CA SER A 89 4.07 -25.86 -2.26
C SER A 89 2.61 -26.20 -2.58
N GLY A 90 2.39 -27.12 -3.53
CA GLY A 90 1.08 -27.56 -3.98
C GLY A 90 0.45 -26.67 -5.06
N ASN A 91 1.21 -25.76 -5.68
CA ASN A 91 0.71 -24.94 -6.78
C ASN A 91 0.59 -25.80 -8.04
N ILE A 92 -0.54 -25.72 -8.74
CA ILE A 92 -0.74 -26.37 -10.03
C ILE A 92 -0.29 -25.40 -11.12
N ILE A 93 0.81 -25.72 -11.79
CA ILE A 93 1.43 -24.87 -12.81
C ILE A 93 1.11 -25.45 -14.19
N ARG A 94 0.49 -24.64 -15.04
CA ARG A 94 0.23 -24.90 -16.47
C ARG A 94 1.28 -24.14 -17.27
N GLU A 95 2.03 -24.80 -18.14
CA GLU A 95 3.05 -24.17 -18.99
C GLU A 95 2.68 -24.36 -20.46
N PHE A 96 2.49 -23.25 -21.17
CA PHE A 96 2.15 -23.21 -22.59
C PHE A 96 3.39 -22.87 -23.40
N ILE A 97 3.72 -23.66 -24.42
CA ILE A 97 5.01 -23.59 -25.12
C ILE A 97 4.79 -23.39 -26.63
N TRP A 98 5.50 -22.44 -27.22
CA TRP A 98 5.56 -22.19 -28.67
C TRP A 98 6.97 -22.45 -29.20
N LYS A 99 7.07 -23.23 -30.27
CA LYS A 99 8.32 -23.60 -30.94
C LYS A 99 8.47 -22.82 -32.22
N TYR A 100 9.62 -22.18 -32.36
CA TYR A 100 9.97 -21.30 -33.49
C TYR A 100 8.85 -20.29 -33.80
N PRO A 101 8.38 -19.51 -32.80
CA PRO A 101 7.31 -18.55 -33.02
C PRO A 101 7.73 -17.51 -34.07
N ALA A 102 6.84 -17.25 -35.03
CA ALA A 102 7.09 -16.34 -36.15
C ALA A 102 6.24 -15.06 -36.09
N ILE A 103 5.34 -14.95 -35.12
CA ILE A 103 4.46 -13.81 -34.88
C ILE A 103 4.36 -13.54 -33.38
N ASP A 104 3.98 -12.32 -33.03
CA ASP A 104 3.71 -11.93 -31.64
C ASP A 104 2.63 -12.81 -31.01
N LEU A 105 2.76 -13.02 -29.70
CA LEU A 105 1.83 -13.84 -28.93
C LEU A 105 0.88 -12.96 -28.13
N PHE A 106 -0.40 -13.33 -28.16
CA PHE A 106 -1.40 -12.86 -27.22
C PHE A 106 -1.85 -14.02 -26.35
N VAL A 107 -1.76 -13.83 -25.03
CA VAL A 107 -2.23 -14.80 -24.03
C VAL A 107 -3.21 -14.09 -23.10
N SER A 108 -4.40 -14.64 -22.96
CA SER A 108 -5.44 -14.11 -22.06
C SER A 108 -5.89 -15.19 -21.10
N THR A 109 -5.84 -14.89 -19.80
CA THR A 109 -6.42 -15.71 -18.74
C THR A 109 -7.66 -15.00 -18.20
N PHE A 110 -8.77 -15.71 -18.15
CA PHE A 110 -10.02 -15.26 -17.54
C PHE A 110 -10.36 -16.14 -16.34
N LEU A 111 -10.72 -15.50 -15.23
CA LEU A 111 -11.11 -16.15 -13.99
C LEU A 111 -12.41 -15.56 -13.45
N GLU A 112 -13.36 -16.42 -13.06
CA GLU A 112 -14.48 -16.03 -12.20
C GLU A 112 -14.21 -16.56 -10.80
N ALA A 113 -13.99 -15.64 -9.85
CA ALA A 113 -13.70 -15.96 -8.46
C ALA A 113 -14.78 -15.41 -7.53
N VAL A 114 -15.17 -16.21 -6.53
CA VAL A 114 -16.01 -15.78 -5.43
C VAL A 114 -15.16 -15.70 -4.18
N THR A 115 -15.06 -14.52 -3.61
CA THR A 115 -14.34 -14.26 -2.36
C THR A 115 -15.35 -13.95 -1.26
N ARG A 116 -15.12 -14.48 -0.06
CA ARG A 116 -15.95 -14.23 1.12
C ARG A 116 -15.07 -13.96 2.34
N VAL A 117 -15.48 -12.99 3.12
CA VAL A 117 -14.85 -12.60 4.38
C VAL A 117 -15.90 -12.65 5.47
N GLU A 118 -15.58 -13.32 6.57
CA GLU A 118 -16.43 -13.41 7.76
C GLU A 118 -15.60 -12.98 8.97
N LEU A 119 -15.92 -11.81 9.54
CA LEU A 119 -15.18 -11.21 10.65
C LEU A 119 -15.92 -11.41 11.96
N ASP A 120 -16.20 -12.68 12.25
CA ASP A 120 -16.61 -13.13 13.57
C ASP A 120 -15.40 -13.17 14.51
N SER A 121 -15.67 -13.34 15.81
CA SER A 121 -14.58 -13.39 16.77
C SER A 121 -13.66 -14.61 16.56
N ILE A 122 -12.38 -14.36 16.30
CA ILE A 122 -11.37 -15.42 16.21
C ILE A 122 -11.15 -16.01 17.59
N LYS A 123 -11.25 -17.33 17.67
CA LYS A 123 -10.98 -18.11 18.88
C LYS A 123 -9.75 -18.97 18.63
N SER A 124 -8.60 -18.51 19.09
CA SER A 124 -7.40 -19.34 19.18
C SER A 124 -6.90 -19.36 20.62
N THR A 125 -6.55 -20.55 21.09
CA THR A 125 -5.96 -20.81 22.41
C THR A 125 -4.59 -21.46 22.29
N SER A 126 -4.02 -21.48 21.08
CA SER A 126 -2.71 -22.07 20.80
C SER A 126 -1.64 -21.47 21.73
N PRO A 127 -0.94 -22.31 22.53
CA PRO A 127 0.08 -21.84 23.45
C PRO A 127 1.32 -21.35 22.69
N PHE A 128 2.13 -20.53 23.34
CA PHE A 128 3.46 -20.15 22.87
C PHE A 128 4.53 -20.55 23.91
N PRO A 129 5.67 -21.13 23.49
CA PRO A 129 6.06 -21.50 22.12
C PRO A 129 5.16 -22.56 21.47
N VAL A 130 5.05 -22.52 20.14
CA VAL A 130 4.19 -23.43 19.37
C VAL A 130 4.81 -24.82 19.32
N SER A 131 4.01 -25.85 19.64
CA SER A 131 4.40 -27.25 19.41
C SER A 131 3.82 -27.73 18.09
N LEU A 132 4.66 -27.96 17.10
CA LEU A 132 4.25 -28.45 15.79
C LEU A 132 4.36 -29.97 15.73
N SER A 133 3.35 -30.62 15.14
CA SER A 133 3.29 -32.09 14.99
C SER A 133 3.34 -32.56 13.54
N SER A 134 3.45 -31.65 12.57
CA SER A 134 3.33 -31.93 11.14
C SER A 134 4.62 -31.60 10.40
N GLU A 135 5.22 -32.59 9.74
CA GLU A 135 6.42 -32.41 8.91
C GLU A 135 6.16 -31.46 7.72
N ASN A 136 4.92 -31.38 7.22
CA ASN A 136 4.54 -30.48 6.11
C ASN A 136 4.64 -28.99 6.46
N LEU A 137 4.86 -28.64 7.74
CA LEU A 137 5.02 -27.25 8.19
C LEU A 137 6.49 -26.84 8.30
N ILE A 138 7.42 -27.80 8.29
CA ILE A 138 8.86 -27.54 8.43
C ILE A 138 9.38 -26.59 7.36
N PRO A 139 9.04 -26.74 6.06
CA PRO A 139 9.51 -25.81 5.02
C PRO A 139 9.12 -24.34 5.27
N TYR A 140 8.05 -24.11 6.03
CA TYR A 140 7.54 -22.78 6.36
C TYR A 140 8.12 -22.20 7.66
N LEU A 141 9.09 -22.89 8.27
CA LEU A 141 9.94 -22.40 9.36
C LEU A 141 11.35 -22.05 8.89
N GLU A 142 11.77 -22.59 7.74
CA GLU A 142 13.12 -22.44 7.20
C GLU A 142 13.40 -21.02 6.71
N GLU A 143 14.66 -20.65 6.80
CA GLU A 143 15.23 -19.47 6.18
C GLU A 143 15.31 -19.60 4.66
N THR A 144 15.32 -18.45 3.99
CA THR A 144 15.63 -18.31 2.56
C THR A 144 16.44 -17.05 2.33
N ASP A 145 16.93 -16.82 1.10
CA ASP A 145 17.68 -15.61 0.76
C ASP A 145 16.86 -14.31 0.97
N LEU A 146 15.54 -14.39 0.78
CA LEU A 146 14.61 -13.27 1.00
C LEU A 146 14.04 -13.23 2.43
N VAL A 147 14.00 -14.37 3.13
CA VAL A 147 13.43 -14.53 4.48
C VAL A 147 14.50 -15.09 5.41
N GLN A 148 15.42 -14.23 5.85
CA GLN A 148 16.61 -14.64 6.62
C GLN A 148 16.30 -14.88 8.11
N ALA A 149 15.46 -15.87 8.41
CA ALA A 149 14.94 -16.17 9.75
C ALA A 149 16.03 -16.59 10.77
N ASP A 150 17.15 -17.12 10.29
CA ASP A 150 18.30 -17.55 11.09
C ASP A 150 19.32 -16.42 11.35
N HIS A 151 19.13 -15.24 10.75
CA HIS A 151 20.07 -14.14 10.87
C HIS A 151 20.10 -13.60 12.32
N PRO A 152 21.28 -13.32 12.92
CA PRO A 152 21.38 -12.91 14.32
C PRO A 152 20.54 -11.68 14.71
N GLU A 153 20.43 -10.67 13.82
CA GLU A 153 19.59 -9.49 14.06
C GLU A 153 18.09 -9.84 14.08
N ILE A 154 17.65 -10.74 13.20
CA ILE A 154 16.26 -11.19 13.11
C ILE A 154 15.92 -12.05 14.34
N LEU A 155 16.79 -13.00 14.70
CA LEU A 155 16.64 -13.82 15.90
C LEU A 155 16.57 -12.97 17.17
N LYS A 156 17.47 -11.99 17.30
CA LYS A 156 17.47 -11.06 18.44
C LYS A 156 16.16 -10.26 18.50
N GLN A 157 15.78 -9.62 17.40
CA GLN A 157 14.55 -8.81 17.35
C GLN A 157 13.31 -9.67 17.62
N SER A 158 13.20 -10.84 17.01
CA SER A 158 12.10 -11.78 17.24
C SER A 158 12.01 -12.21 18.70
N THR A 159 13.14 -12.61 19.31
CA THR A 159 13.21 -13.01 20.73
C THR A 159 12.75 -11.88 21.66
N GLU A 160 13.16 -10.64 21.39
CA GLU A 160 12.74 -9.47 22.18
C GLU A 160 11.24 -9.22 22.03
N LEU A 161 10.69 -9.30 20.82
CA LEU A 161 9.27 -9.06 20.53
C LEU A 161 8.34 -10.10 21.17
N VAL A 162 8.75 -11.37 21.22
CA VAL A 162 7.91 -12.45 21.77
C VAL A 162 8.14 -12.71 23.26
N SER A 163 9.05 -11.96 23.89
CA SER A 163 9.35 -12.08 25.32
C SER A 163 8.10 -11.82 26.18
N GLY A 164 7.69 -12.82 26.96
CA GLY A 164 6.52 -12.73 27.84
C GLY A 164 5.18 -13.10 27.18
N CYS A 165 5.16 -13.44 25.90
CA CYS A 165 3.98 -13.99 25.23
C CYS A 165 3.68 -15.40 25.75
N ASN A 166 2.43 -15.68 26.08
CA ASN A 166 1.95 -16.99 26.54
C ASN A 166 1.13 -17.71 25.48
N THR A 167 0.60 -16.96 24.51
CA THR A 167 -0.17 -17.50 23.38
C THR A 167 0.48 -17.15 22.05
N GLN A 168 0.28 -18.01 21.05
CA GLN A 168 0.79 -17.76 19.69
C GLN A 168 0.20 -16.47 19.13
N MET A 169 -1.07 -16.19 19.44
CA MET A 169 -1.78 -14.98 19.05
C MET A 169 -1.08 -13.71 19.56
N GLU A 170 -0.64 -13.70 20.82
CA GLU A 170 0.14 -12.59 21.39
C GLU A 170 1.47 -12.38 20.65
N ALA A 171 2.20 -13.47 20.38
CA ALA A 171 3.47 -13.42 19.66
C ALA A 171 3.30 -12.90 18.23
N VAL A 172 2.30 -13.39 17.49
CA VAL A 172 1.98 -12.95 16.13
C VAL A 172 1.64 -11.46 16.12
N ARG A 173 0.74 -11.03 17.01
CA ARG A 173 0.34 -9.62 17.12
C ARG A 173 1.53 -8.71 17.41
N SER A 174 2.36 -9.06 18.40
CA SER A 174 3.55 -8.29 18.78
C SER A 174 4.48 -8.08 17.58
N ILE A 175 4.76 -9.14 16.83
CA ILE A 175 5.64 -9.09 15.66
C ILE A 175 5.03 -8.26 14.53
N LEU A 176 3.77 -8.48 14.18
CA LEU A 176 3.13 -7.75 13.07
C LEU A 176 2.99 -6.26 13.37
N HIS A 177 2.66 -5.91 14.61
CA HIS A 177 2.59 -4.53 15.07
C HIS A 177 3.96 -3.84 14.94
N PHE A 178 5.04 -4.53 15.30
CA PHE A 178 6.39 -4.01 15.09
C PHE A 178 6.70 -3.75 13.60
N VAL A 179 6.36 -4.68 12.71
CA VAL A 179 6.61 -4.51 11.27
C VAL A 179 5.84 -3.33 10.70
N VAL A 180 4.54 -3.21 11.04
CA VAL A 180 3.66 -2.12 10.60
C VAL A 180 4.22 -0.76 11.04
N GLU A 181 4.68 -0.65 12.28
CA GLU A 181 5.23 0.60 12.83
C GLU A 181 6.60 0.95 12.25
N LEU A 182 7.43 -0.06 11.98
CA LEU A 182 8.79 0.14 11.47
C LEU A 182 8.82 0.57 9.99
N LEU A 183 8.14 -0.20 9.13
CA LEU A 183 8.31 -0.07 7.69
C LEU A 183 7.51 1.09 7.12
N HIS A 184 8.09 1.90 6.24
CA HIS A 184 7.39 2.89 5.42
C HIS A 184 7.27 2.37 3.99
N TYR A 185 6.09 2.51 3.37
CA TYR A 185 5.90 2.02 2.02
C TYR A 185 6.78 2.81 1.04
N THR A 186 7.55 2.09 0.24
CA THR A 186 8.24 2.64 -0.93
C THR A 186 7.99 1.73 -2.11
N LEU A 187 7.76 2.32 -3.28
CA LEU A 187 7.44 1.53 -4.47
C LEU A 187 8.66 0.75 -4.99
N VAL A 188 9.85 1.35 -4.92
CA VAL A 188 11.09 0.79 -5.47
C VAL A 188 12.11 0.67 -4.33
N PRO A 189 11.99 -0.36 -3.49
CA PRO A 189 12.96 -0.60 -2.42
C PRO A 189 14.34 -0.97 -2.99
N GLU A 190 15.41 -0.74 -2.22
CA GLU A 190 16.78 -1.10 -2.62
C GLU A 190 16.92 -2.61 -2.84
N LYS A 191 16.33 -3.39 -1.93
CA LYS A 191 16.22 -4.84 -2.00
C LYS A 191 14.90 -5.29 -1.39
N PHE A 192 14.44 -6.46 -1.81
CA PHE A 192 13.16 -7.02 -1.37
C PHE A 192 13.28 -7.93 -0.12
N ASP A 193 14.48 -8.15 0.42
CA ASP A 193 14.72 -9.09 1.51
C ASP A 193 14.37 -8.53 2.92
N ALA A 194 14.17 -9.43 3.88
CA ALA A 194 13.75 -9.10 5.25
C ALA A 194 14.79 -8.28 6.02
N LEU A 195 16.08 -8.62 5.92
CA LEU A 195 17.13 -7.94 6.66
C LEU A 195 17.31 -6.48 6.20
N THR A 196 17.23 -6.24 4.89
CA THR A 196 17.26 -4.87 4.34
C THR A 196 16.04 -4.06 4.83
N ALA A 197 14.86 -4.68 4.87
CA ALA A 197 13.65 -4.04 5.39
C ALA A 197 13.80 -3.65 6.88
N LEU A 198 14.31 -4.57 7.72
CA LEU A 198 14.57 -4.32 9.14
C LEU A 198 15.52 -3.12 9.36
N ARG A 199 16.60 -3.04 8.56
CA ARG A 199 17.62 -2.01 8.72
C ARG A 199 17.20 -0.64 8.18
N SER A 200 16.52 -0.62 7.04
CA SER A 200 16.13 0.63 6.35
C SER A 200 14.83 1.23 6.86
N GLY A 201 13.93 0.42 7.44
CA GLY A 201 12.59 0.85 7.80
C GLY A 201 11.74 1.23 6.58
N LYS A 202 12.08 0.74 5.38
CA LYS A 202 11.37 0.99 4.12
C LYS A 202 11.13 -0.32 3.38
N GLY A 203 10.04 -0.41 2.63
CA GLY A 203 9.77 -1.58 1.80
C GLY A 203 8.45 -1.54 1.05
N ASN A 204 8.26 -2.42 0.07
CA ASN A 204 6.96 -2.68 -0.55
C ASN A 204 6.31 -3.95 0.01
N CYS A 205 5.20 -4.40 -0.58
CA CYS A 205 4.47 -5.61 -0.14
C CYS A 205 5.34 -6.85 0.07
N GLN A 206 6.39 -7.02 -0.73
CA GLN A 206 7.34 -8.12 -0.58
C GLN A 206 8.17 -7.95 0.70
N ASN A 207 8.73 -6.77 0.96
CA ASN A 207 9.49 -6.51 2.19
C ASN A 207 8.64 -6.65 3.46
N TYR A 208 7.40 -6.16 3.44
CA TYR A 208 6.45 -6.33 4.55
C TYR A 208 6.22 -7.82 4.84
N SER A 209 6.02 -8.60 3.78
CA SER A 209 5.77 -10.04 3.87
C SER A 209 7.01 -10.82 4.32
N HIS A 210 8.17 -10.53 3.75
CA HIS A 210 9.43 -11.18 4.10
C HIS A 210 9.89 -10.86 5.52
N LEU A 211 9.82 -9.60 5.97
CA LEU A 211 10.19 -9.24 7.33
C LEU A 211 9.26 -9.90 8.36
N SER A 212 7.95 -9.88 8.09
CA SER A 212 6.98 -10.56 8.94
C SER A 212 7.26 -12.06 9.00
N ALA A 213 7.48 -12.71 7.86
CA ALA A 213 7.83 -14.13 7.80
C ALA A 213 9.13 -14.44 8.54
N ALA A 214 10.19 -13.63 8.37
CA ALA A 214 11.49 -13.88 8.99
C ALA A 214 11.39 -13.80 10.52
N LEU A 215 10.72 -12.78 11.06
CA LEU A 215 10.54 -12.62 12.51
C LEU A 215 9.64 -13.71 13.12
N LEU A 216 8.57 -14.10 12.42
CA LEU A 216 7.66 -15.16 12.86
C LEU A 216 8.32 -16.54 12.82
N ARG A 217 9.04 -16.85 11.73
CA ARG A 217 9.80 -18.10 11.60
C ARG A 217 10.90 -18.22 12.65
N ALA A 218 11.60 -17.12 12.94
CA ALA A 218 12.56 -17.04 14.04
C ALA A 218 11.92 -17.33 15.42
N ALA A 219 10.63 -17.06 15.59
CA ALA A 219 9.86 -17.41 16.79
C ALA A 219 9.29 -18.84 16.77
N GLY A 220 9.60 -19.65 15.75
CA GLY A 220 9.07 -21.01 15.60
C GLY A 220 7.63 -21.07 15.08
N ILE A 221 7.14 -20.02 14.43
CA ILE A 221 5.78 -19.93 13.89
C ILE A 221 5.83 -20.13 12.36
N PRO A 222 5.14 -21.15 11.81
CA PRO A 222 5.14 -21.37 10.37
C PRO A 222 4.42 -20.27 9.61
N VAL A 223 5.09 -19.74 8.58
CA VAL A 223 4.57 -18.67 7.71
C VAL A 223 4.84 -19.03 6.26
N ARG A 224 3.84 -18.86 5.40
CA ARG A 224 4.00 -18.96 3.94
C ARG A 224 3.70 -17.62 3.28
N ILE A 225 4.38 -17.36 2.18
CA ILE A 225 4.14 -16.20 1.34
C ILE A 225 3.09 -16.55 0.29
N ILE A 226 2.16 -15.63 0.08
CA ILE A 226 1.13 -15.70 -0.94
C ILE A 226 1.38 -14.61 -1.96
N ASN A 227 1.37 -14.99 -3.23
CA ASN A 227 1.28 -14.04 -4.33
C ASN A 227 -0.10 -14.12 -4.96
N GLY A 228 -0.65 -12.95 -5.25
CA GLY A 228 -1.97 -12.86 -5.82
C GLY A 228 -2.26 -11.48 -6.38
N ILE A 229 -3.54 -11.15 -6.46
CA ILE A 229 -4.04 -9.91 -7.04
C ILE A 229 -4.86 -9.15 -6.00
N THR A 230 -4.64 -7.84 -5.91
CA THR A 230 -5.56 -6.90 -5.25
C THR A 230 -6.36 -6.17 -6.31
N PHE A 231 -7.63 -5.89 -6.03
CA PHE A 231 -8.52 -5.21 -6.97
C PHE A 231 -8.78 -3.76 -6.56
N LYS A 232 -8.77 -2.85 -7.54
CA LYS A 232 -9.09 -1.44 -7.33
C LYS A 232 -10.60 -1.21 -7.19
N LYS A 233 -11.11 -1.50 -5.99
CA LYS A 233 -12.50 -1.24 -5.61
C LYS A 233 -12.59 -0.85 -4.14
N ASP A 234 -13.00 0.39 -3.90
CA ASP A 234 -13.20 0.90 -2.55
C ASP A 234 -14.26 0.11 -1.77
N TYR A 235 -14.11 0.12 -0.45
CA TYR A 235 -15.15 -0.28 0.49
C TYR A 235 -15.16 0.64 1.71
N ILE A 236 -16.33 0.79 2.32
CA ILE A 236 -16.56 1.75 3.40
C ILE A 236 -16.75 1.01 4.73
N ILE A 237 -16.11 1.53 5.78
CA ILE A 237 -16.32 1.13 7.16
C ILE A 237 -16.93 2.30 7.93
N PRO A 238 -18.15 2.17 8.47
CA PRO A 238 -18.73 3.17 9.36
C PRO A 238 -17.96 3.22 10.69
N VAL A 239 -17.56 4.41 11.12
CA VAL A 239 -16.75 4.67 12.31
C VAL A 239 -17.33 5.86 13.08
N GLY A 240 -18.24 5.57 14.02
CA GLY A 240 -18.97 6.63 14.74
C GLY A 240 -19.86 7.42 13.78
N GLU A 241 -19.70 8.74 13.75
CA GLU A 241 -20.39 9.64 12.79
C GLU A 241 -19.61 9.83 11.47
N SER A 242 -18.47 9.14 11.29
CA SER A 242 -17.62 9.25 10.10
C SER A 242 -17.58 7.94 9.31
N GLU A 243 -17.15 8.04 8.05
CA GLU A 243 -16.95 6.89 7.16
C GLU A 243 -15.48 6.83 6.71
N TYR A 244 -14.88 5.64 6.83
CA TYR A 244 -13.52 5.38 6.37
C TYR A 244 -13.57 4.55 5.10
N SER A 245 -13.00 5.09 4.02
CA SER A 245 -12.82 4.40 2.75
C SER A 245 -11.47 3.69 2.71
N PHE A 246 -11.49 2.45 2.26
CA PHE A 246 -10.33 1.59 2.08
C PHE A 246 -10.23 1.14 0.63
N GLU A 247 -9.03 1.25 0.07
CA GLU A 247 -8.74 0.96 -1.33
C GLU A 247 -7.29 0.46 -1.49
N MET A 248 -7.07 -0.40 -2.49
CA MET A 248 -5.76 -0.76 -3.03
C MET A 248 -5.77 -0.56 -4.55
N ALA A 249 -4.59 -0.45 -5.14
CA ALA A 249 -4.39 -0.49 -6.57
C ALA A 249 -4.73 -1.87 -7.15
N ASP A 250 -5.10 -1.87 -8.43
CA ASP A 250 -5.30 -3.10 -9.18
C ASP A 250 -3.92 -3.65 -9.56
N GLY A 251 -3.67 -4.91 -9.28
CA GLY A 251 -2.41 -5.55 -9.66
C GLY A 251 -1.90 -6.57 -8.67
N ARG A 252 -0.65 -6.98 -8.88
CA ARG A 252 -0.02 -8.00 -8.05
C ARG A 252 0.25 -7.50 -6.65
N HIS A 253 0.05 -8.41 -5.71
CA HIS A 253 0.31 -8.16 -4.31
C HIS A 253 0.88 -9.39 -3.64
N SER A 254 1.68 -9.17 -2.61
CA SER A 254 2.28 -10.22 -1.80
C SER A 254 1.92 -10.01 -0.34
N TRP A 255 1.46 -11.07 0.31
CA TRP A 255 1.06 -11.07 1.72
C TRP A 255 1.43 -12.40 2.37
N ILE A 256 1.14 -12.56 3.67
CA ILE A 256 1.49 -13.77 4.41
C ILE A 256 0.27 -14.55 4.86
N GLU A 257 0.43 -15.86 5.00
CA GLU A 257 -0.47 -16.68 5.79
C GLU A 257 0.31 -17.30 6.96
N VAL A 258 -0.25 -17.21 8.16
CA VAL A 258 0.35 -17.72 9.41
C VAL A 258 -0.42 -18.93 9.89
N TYR A 259 0.27 -20.02 10.21
CA TYR A 259 -0.37 -21.26 10.66
C TYR A 259 -0.60 -21.27 12.17
N PHE A 260 -1.84 -21.49 12.59
CA PHE A 260 -2.22 -21.78 13.97
C PHE A 260 -2.68 -23.23 14.10
N PRO A 261 -2.22 -24.01 15.10
CA PRO A 261 -2.63 -25.40 15.30
C PRO A 261 -4.14 -25.62 15.39
N ASP A 262 -4.89 -24.67 15.94
CA ASP A 262 -6.33 -24.78 16.17
C ASP A 262 -7.21 -24.15 15.08
N THR A 263 -6.68 -23.25 14.24
CA THR A 263 -7.45 -22.58 13.18
C THR A 263 -6.91 -22.78 11.76
N GLY A 264 -5.75 -23.41 11.60
CA GLY A 264 -5.07 -23.55 10.31
C GLY A 264 -4.41 -22.25 9.85
N TRP A 265 -4.31 -22.07 8.54
CA TRP A 265 -3.72 -20.88 7.92
C TRP A 265 -4.68 -19.69 8.00
N LEU A 266 -4.23 -18.59 8.61
CA LEU A 266 -4.91 -17.31 8.62
C LEU A 266 -4.14 -16.31 7.75
N PRO A 267 -4.80 -15.55 6.86
CA PRO A 267 -4.13 -14.56 6.03
C PRO A 267 -3.93 -13.24 6.79
N PHE A 268 -2.85 -12.53 6.44
CA PHE A 268 -2.50 -11.22 6.98
C PHE A 268 -1.91 -10.39 5.86
N ASP A 269 -2.33 -9.15 5.74
CA ASP A 269 -1.62 -8.14 4.98
C ASP A 269 -1.07 -7.08 5.96
N PRO A 270 0.23 -7.12 6.28
CA PRO A 270 0.86 -6.13 7.15
C PRO A 270 0.77 -4.67 6.66
N GLN A 271 0.19 -4.40 5.49
CA GLN A 271 -0.14 -3.04 5.03
C GLN A 271 -1.57 -2.61 5.35
N GLN A 272 -2.49 -3.53 5.65
CA GLN A 272 -3.92 -3.22 5.80
C GLN A 272 -4.62 -3.94 6.96
N SER A 273 -4.35 -5.23 7.16
CA SER A 273 -5.17 -6.09 8.01
C SER A 273 -4.40 -7.21 8.69
N GLU A 274 -4.76 -7.49 9.94
CA GLU A 274 -4.35 -8.68 10.68
C GLU A 274 -5.48 -9.71 10.76
N TYR A 275 -5.11 -10.99 10.63
CA TYR A 275 -5.99 -12.17 10.69
C TYR A 275 -7.03 -12.31 9.57
N PHE A 276 -7.08 -11.42 8.59
CA PHE A 276 -7.86 -11.57 7.38
C PHE A 276 -7.24 -10.80 6.22
N VAL A 277 -7.73 -11.05 5.01
CA VAL A 277 -7.64 -10.14 3.87
C VAL A 277 -9.05 -9.86 3.36
N SER A 278 -9.27 -8.69 2.77
CA SER A 278 -10.61 -8.29 2.31
C SER A 278 -11.06 -9.11 1.09
N SER A 279 -12.34 -8.99 0.70
CA SER A 279 -12.85 -9.64 -0.52
C SER A 279 -12.24 -9.06 -1.81
N ARG A 280 -11.38 -8.04 -1.71
CA ARG A 280 -10.61 -7.44 -2.81
C ARG A 280 -9.32 -8.20 -3.16
N TYR A 281 -9.09 -9.36 -2.54
CA TYR A 281 -7.88 -10.16 -2.73
C TYR A 281 -8.22 -11.45 -3.44
N LEU A 282 -7.35 -11.84 -4.37
CA LEU A 282 -7.41 -13.11 -5.08
C LEU A 282 -6.07 -13.83 -4.87
N ARG A 283 -6.11 -14.97 -4.17
CA ARG A 283 -4.94 -15.81 -3.91
C ARG A 283 -4.63 -16.66 -5.15
N ILE A 284 -3.40 -16.58 -5.65
CA ILE A 284 -2.97 -17.29 -6.86
C ILE A 284 -1.94 -18.38 -6.51
N GLU A 285 -0.81 -17.98 -5.94
CA GLU A 285 0.39 -18.83 -5.78
C GLU A 285 0.92 -18.76 -4.34
N THR A 286 1.59 -19.81 -3.88
CA THR A 286 2.06 -19.96 -2.50
C THR A 286 3.46 -20.52 -2.43
N GLY A 287 4.28 -20.03 -1.51
CA GLY A 287 5.64 -20.55 -1.37
C GLY A 287 6.32 -20.11 -0.08
N ARG A 288 7.60 -20.48 0.04
CA ARG A 288 8.44 -20.07 1.17
C ARG A 288 8.82 -18.59 1.09
N ASP A 289 8.92 -18.04 -0.11
CA ASP A 289 9.11 -16.60 -0.37
C ASP A 289 8.67 -16.24 -1.80
N ASN A 290 8.96 -15.01 -2.24
CA ASN A 290 8.66 -14.55 -3.59
C ASN A 290 9.44 -15.28 -4.72
N ASP A 291 10.61 -15.86 -4.46
CA ASP A 291 11.37 -16.67 -5.44
C ASP A 291 10.76 -18.06 -5.64
N PHE A 292 9.97 -18.55 -4.67
CA PHE A 292 9.16 -19.78 -4.80
C PHE A 292 7.74 -19.52 -5.35
N THR A 293 7.43 -18.28 -5.74
CA THR A 293 6.10 -17.88 -6.21
C THR A 293 6.17 -17.04 -7.49
N ILE A 294 6.98 -17.53 -8.43
CA ILE A 294 7.28 -16.86 -9.70
C ILE A 294 6.49 -17.41 -10.88
N HIS A 295 5.70 -18.46 -10.70
CA HIS A 295 5.18 -19.27 -11.81
C HIS A 295 3.95 -18.67 -12.48
N ASP A 296 3.15 -17.86 -11.78
CA ASP A 296 2.07 -17.16 -12.46
C ASP A 296 2.67 -16.17 -13.47
N GLY A 297 2.33 -16.32 -14.76
CA GLY A 297 2.84 -15.65 -15.98
C GLY A 297 4.33 -15.37 -16.08
N LEU A 298 5.14 -16.31 -15.60
CA LEU A 298 6.55 -16.39 -15.96
C LEU A 298 6.69 -16.60 -17.46
N VAL A 299 7.53 -15.80 -18.11
CA VAL A 299 7.89 -16.01 -19.52
C VAL A 299 9.33 -16.52 -19.58
N LYS A 300 9.55 -17.69 -20.16
CA LYS A 300 10.89 -18.23 -20.43
C LYS A 300 11.12 -18.32 -21.92
N TRP A 301 12.35 -18.10 -22.37
CA TRP A 301 12.67 -18.29 -23.78
C TRP A 301 14.04 -18.91 -24.00
N THR A 302 14.18 -19.52 -25.17
CA THR A 302 15.44 -19.96 -25.73
C THR A 302 15.59 -19.46 -27.16
N GLY A 303 16.79 -19.01 -27.51
CA GLY A 303 17.16 -18.46 -28.81
C GLY A 303 18.36 -19.18 -29.42
N SER A 304 18.69 -18.79 -30.64
CA SER A 304 19.89 -19.28 -31.32
C SER A 304 21.14 -18.63 -30.72
N GLY A 305 21.94 -19.38 -29.96
CA GLY A 305 23.14 -18.87 -29.31
C GLY A 305 24.08 -18.15 -30.29
N GLY A 306 24.32 -16.87 -30.02
CA GLY A 306 25.14 -15.95 -30.79
C GLY A 306 24.88 -14.53 -30.27
N SER A 307 25.93 -13.74 -30.12
CA SER A 307 25.86 -12.36 -29.60
C SER A 307 25.01 -11.47 -30.52
N GLY A 308 23.70 -11.37 -30.28
CA GLY A 308 22.85 -10.46 -31.06
C GLY A 308 21.32 -10.60 -30.98
N GLY A 309 20.76 -11.61 -30.31
CA GLY A 309 19.29 -11.71 -30.16
C GLY A 309 18.76 -10.74 -29.09
N SER A 310 17.79 -9.90 -29.43
CA SER A 310 17.01 -9.13 -28.46
C SER A 310 16.13 -10.07 -27.63
N PRO A 311 15.90 -9.81 -26.33
CA PRO A 311 14.90 -10.55 -25.55
C PRO A 311 13.49 -10.26 -26.08
N PRO A 312 12.51 -11.16 -25.83
CA PRO A 312 11.11 -10.81 -26.04
C PRO A 312 10.73 -9.61 -25.17
N ALA A 313 9.77 -8.82 -25.65
CA ALA A 313 9.15 -7.75 -24.86
C ALA A 313 7.76 -8.22 -24.39
N LEU A 314 7.40 -7.92 -23.15
CA LEU A 314 6.13 -8.28 -22.54
C LEU A 314 5.40 -7.00 -22.14
N GLU A 315 4.18 -6.84 -22.62
CA GLU A 315 3.18 -5.91 -22.08
C GLU A 315 2.08 -6.71 -21.41
N GLU A 316 1.66 -6.27 -20.23
CA GLU A 316 0.66 -6.97 -19.45
C GLU A 316 -0.44 -6.01 -18.97
N ILE A 317 -1.68 -6.45 -19.09
CA ILE A 317 -2.86 -5.70 -18.69
C ILE A 317 -3.66 -6.56 -17.71
N ILE A 318 -3.85 -6.02 -16.51
CA ILE A 318 -4.72 -6.59 -15.48
C ILE A 318 -6.01 -5.78 -15.46
N SER A 319 -7.14 -6.48 -15.44
CA SER A 319 -8.45 -5.86 -15.26
C SER A 319 -9.35 -6.71 -14.38
N SER A 320 -10.22 -6.03 -13.64
CA SER A 320 -11.17 -6.64 -12.73
C SER A 320 -12.54 -6.00 -12.85
N GLU A 321 -13.59 -6.83 -12.85
CA GLU A 321 -14.98 -6.40 -12.81
C GLU A 321 -15.72 -7.10 -11.67
N PHE A 322 -16.37 -6.33 -10.80
CA PHE A 322 -17.19 -6.86 -9.71
C PHE A 322 -18.62 -7.08 -10.20
N VAL A 323 -18.95 -8.33 -10.51
CA VAL A 323 -20.29 -8.75 -10.97
C VAL A 323 -21.31 -8.73 -9.84
N ALA A 324 -20.85 -9.05 -8.62
CA ALA A 324 -21.62 -8.90 -7.39
C ALA A 324 -20.68 -8.44 -6.30
N ASP A 325 -21.13 -7.49 -5.47
CA ASP A 325 -20.37 -7.00 -4.33
C ASP A 325 -21.30 -6.65 -3.18
N ARG A 326 -21.01 -7.20 -2.00
CA ARG A 326 -21.71 -6.93 -0.76
C ARG A 326 -20.70 -6.71 0.34
N VAL A 327 -20.73 -5.54 0.96
CA VAL A 327 -19.87 -5.18 2.08
C VAL A 327 -20.74 -4.71 3.23
N LEU A 328 -20.75 -5.46 4.33
CA LEU A 328 -21.50 -5.16 5.54
C LEU A 328 -20.56 -5.22 6.74
N LEU A 329 -19.68 -4.23 6.83
CA LEU A 329 -18.75 -4.08 7.95
C LEU A 329 -19.27 -3.08 8.97
N LYS A 330 -18.91 -3.31 10.23
CA LYS A 330 -19.20 -2.43 11.35
C LYS A 330 -17.93 -2.25 12.16
N ASN A 331 -17.62 -1.01 12.54
CA ASN A 331 -16.66 -0.76 13.59
C ASN A 331 -17.24 -1.15 14.94
N THR A 332 -16.48 -1.92 15.71
CA THR A 332 -16.86 -2.35 17.05
C THR A 332 -16.05 -1.66 18.14
N ARG A 333 -14.77 -1.35 17.89
CA ARG A 333 -13.88 -0.71 18.86
C ARG A 333 -12.66 -0.09 18.16
N LYS A 334 -12.20 1.03 18.71
CA LYS A 334 -10.87 1.59 18.43
C LYS A 334 -9.95 1.26 19.60
N ILE A 335 -8.79 0.66 19.33
CA ILE A 335 -7.76 0.38 20.33
C ILE A 335 -6.57 1.31 20.06
N ALA A 336 -6.22 2.12 21.05
CA ALA A 336 -5.02 2.95 20.98
C ALA A 336 -3.77 2.07 21.16
N GLY A 337 -2.74 2.30 20.35
CA GLY A 337 -1.47 1.57 20.48
C GLY A 337 -0.56 1.62 19.27
N LEU A 338 -1.12 1.77 18.06
CA LEU A 338 -0.36 1.88 16.81
C LEU A 338 -0.38 3.32 16.31
N LYS A 339 0.69 3.80 15.65
CA LYS A 339 0.69 5.04 14.87
C LYS A 339 0.14 4.84 13.46
N ARG A 340 -0.06 3.60 13.03
CA ARG A 340 -0.68 3.27 11.75
C ARG A 340 -1.96 2.50 11.91
N LEU A 341 -2.89 2.72 10.99
CA LEU A 341 -4.16 2.01 10.97
C LEU A 341 -3.93 0.57 10.54
N LEU A 342 -4.46 -0.35 11.34
CA LEU A 342 -4.54 -1.76 11.02
C LEU A 342 -5.96 -2.24 11.31
N LEU A 343 -6.55 -2.96 10.36
CA LEU A 343 -7.86 -3.60 10.54
C LEU A 343 -7.69 -4.95 11.22
N THR A 344 -8.53 -5.25 12.18
CA THR A 344 -8.57 -6.58 12.81
C THR A 344 -10.00 -7.03 13.06
N PRO A 345 -10.31 -8.34 12.96
CA PRO A 345 -11.52 -8.88 13.55
C PRO A 345 -11.43 -8.86 15.09
N PRO A 346 -12.56 -9.07 15.80
CA PRO A 346 -12.50 -9.28 17.25
C PRO A 346 -11.70 -10.55 17.55
N VAL A 347 -10.78 -10.50 18.50
CA VAL A 347 -10.03 -11.67 18.97
C VAL A 347 -10.44 -11.96 20.40
N LEU A 348 -10.92 -13.18 20.67
CA LEU A 348 -11.29 -13.61 22.02
C LEU A 348 -10.05 -14.10 22.77
N THR A 349 -9.36 -13.19 23.47
CA THR A 349 -8.30 -13.55 24.41
C THR A 349 -8.87 -13.80 25.81
N ARG A 350 -8.26 -14.71 26.59
CA ARG A 350 -8.51 -14.75 28.03
C ARG A 350 -8.07 -13.40 28.60
N ALA A 351 -8.97 -12.72 29.29
CA ALA A 351 -8.79 -11.42 29.92
C ALA A 351 -7.36 -11.16 30.41
N SER A 352 -6.60 -10.43 29.60
CA SER A 352 -5.44 -9.65 29.99
C SER A 352 -5.39 -8.47 29.03
N GLU A 353 -6.10 -7.42 29.40
CA GLU A 353 -5.99 -6.09 28.81
C GLU A 353 -4.59 -5.55 29.11
N GLN A 354 -3.74 -5.44 28.08
CA GLN A 354 -2.94 -4.27 27.71
C GLN A 354 -2.08 -4.67 26.50
N PRO A 355 -1.96 -3.84 25.45
CA PRO A 355 -0.99 -4.09 24.39
C PRO A 355 0.40 -4.11 25.02
N VAL A 356 1.15 -5.20 24.83
CA VAL A 356 2.60 -5.17 25.07
C VAL A 356 3.15 -4.26 23.99
N ILE A 357 3.39 -2.99 24.32
CA ILE A 357 4.08 -2.06 23.44
C ILE A 357 5.54 -2.53 23.46
N PRO A 358 6.08 -3.11 22.37
CA PRO A 358 7.49 -3.46 22.34
C PRO A 358 8.32 -2.20 22.57
N PRO A 359 9.49 -2.29 23.25
CA PRO A 359 10.36 -1.15 23.43
C PRO A 359 10.61 -0.50 22.07
N TYR A 360 10.34 0.81 21.97
CA TYR A 360 10.54 1.58 20.74
C TYR A 360 11.91 1.26 20.15
N TYR A 361 11.92 0.58 19.00
CA TYR A 361 13.12 0.48 18.19
C TYR A 361 13.42 1.86 17.64
N VAL A 362 14.47 2.49 18.15
CA VAL A 362 15.08 3.67 17.56
C VAL A 362 16.05 3.14 16.51
N PRO A 363 15.77 3.30 15.20
CA PRO A 363 16.68 2.82 14.18
C PRO A 363 18.04 3.52 14.35
N THR A 364 19.14 2.80 14.16
CA THR A 364 20.49 3.38 14.31
C THR A 364 20.87 4.40 13.22
N LYS A 365 19.94 4.72 12.30
CA LYS A 365 19.82 5.98 11.55
C LYS A 365 18.70 5.87 10.50
N PRO A 366 17.61 6.65 10.64
CA PRO A 366 16.82 7.12 9.51
C PRO A 366 17.16 8.59 9.23
N GLY A 367 17.01 9.03 7.98
CA GLY A 367 16.77 10.47 7.75
C GLY A 367 15.53 10.87 8.55
N GLU A 368 15.68 11.82 9.46
CA GLU A 368 14.56 12.36 10.24
C GLU A 368 13.57 13.01 9.27
N PHE A 369 12.45 12.36 9.03
CA PHE A 369 11.25 13.10 8.67
C PHE A 369 10.61 13.56 9.98
N PRO A 370 10.27 14.85 10.11
CA PRO A 370 9.79 15.40 11.36
C PRO A 370 8.53 14.67 11.80
N THR A 371 8.52 14.18 13.04
CA THR A 371 7.29 13.73 13.71
C THR A 371 6.28 14.87 13.70
N PRO A 372 4.99 14.61 13.37
CA PRO A 372 3.95 15.62 13.50
C PRO A 372 3.91 16.13 14.95
N PRO A 373 4.03 17.45 15.19
CA PRO A 373 4.06 17.97 16.55
C PRO A 373 2.67 17.93 17.21
N ASP A 374 2.69 17.74 18.53
CA ASP A 374 1.53 18.00 19.39
C ASP A 374 1.03 19.44 19.21
N SER A 375 -0.28 19.62 19.41
CA SER A 375 -1.00 20.89 19.23
C SER A 375 -0.23 22.12 19.70
N LEU A 376 -0.26 23.19 18.89
CA LEU A 376 0.36 24.49 19.15
C LEU A 376 0.19 24.94 20.61
N SER A 377 1.30 25.20 21.29
CA SER A 377 1.30 25.75 22.64
C SER A 377 0.61 27.12 22.66
N PRO A 378 -0.21 27.44 23.67
CA PRO A 378 -1.02 28.66 23.72
C PRO A 378 -0.24 29.99 23.67
N GLU A 379 1.09 29.98 23.86
CA GLU A 379 1.95 31.17 23.78
C GLU A 379 2.21 31.68 22.35
N LYS A 380 2.10 30.85 21.30
CA LYS A 380 2.30 31.26 19.90
C LYS A 380 1.16 32.12 19.31
N SER A 381 0.06 32.29 20.03
CA SER A 381 -1.14 33.03 19.60
C SER A 381 -1.01 34.58 19.60
N LYS A 382 0.13 35.12 20.03
CA LYS A 382 0.37 36.58 20.14
C LYS A 382 1.36 37.14 19.12
N ILE A 383 1.91 36.32 18.23
CA ILE A 383 2.92 36.74 17.24
C ILE A 383 2.21 37.18 15.95
N ASP A 384 2.50 38.39 15.49
CA ASP A 384 2.09 38.85 14.16
C ASP A 384 3.07 38.28 13.12
N PHE A 385 2.72 37.12 12.55
CA PHE A 385 3.55 36.40 11.57
C PHE A 385 3.83 37.21 10.30
N THR A 386 3.07 38.27 10.02
CA THR A 386 3.31 39.11 8.83
C THR A 386 4.57 39.98 8.93
N ARG A 387 5.13 40.14 10.12
CA ARG A 387 6.29 41.00 10.40
C ARG A 387 7.62 40.26 10.51
N LEU A 388 7.61 38.95 10.33
CA LEU A 388 8.82 38.14 10.40
C LEU A 388 9.60 38.23 9.08
N ASP A 389 10.92 37.98 9.16
CA ASP A 389 11.79 37.87 8.00
C ASP A 389 11.81 36.43 7.50
N TYR A 390 11.48 36.25 6.20
CA TYR A 390 11.37 34.94 5.55
C TYR A 390 12.46 34.77 4.50
N ASP A 391 13.57 34.14 4.90
CA ASP A 391 14.79 34.01 4.11
C ASP A 391 15.35 32.58 4.04
N LYS A 392 15.02 31.72 5.02
CA LYS A 392 15.41 30.30 5.05
C LYS A 392 14.55 29.47 4.09
N PRO A 393 15.14 28.69 3.16
CA PRO A 393 14.36 27.81 2.27
C PRO A 393 13.59 26.74 3.04
N PHE A 394 12.34 26.51 2.65
CA PHE A 394 11.46 25.50 3.26
C PHE A 394 10.93 24.54 2.19
N GLU A 395 11.00 23.24 2.46
CA GLU A 395 10.43 22.16 1.64
C GLU A 395 9.83 21.08 2.53
N TYR A 396 8.57 20.71 2.28
CA TYR A 396 7.84 19.72 3.07
C TYR A 396 6.88 18.91 2.21
N GLY A 397 6.64 17.64 2.56
CA GLY A 397 5.61 16.81 1.96
C GLY A 397 6.07 15.38 1.68
N ASN A 398 5.24 14.62 0.96
CA ASN A 398 5.56 13.26 0.52
C ASN A 398 6.36 13.31 -0.79
N LEU A 399 7.67 13.50 -0.65
CA LEU A 399 8.60 13.83 -1.73
C LEU A 399 9.09 12.62 -2.53
N GLU A 400 8.93 11.40 -2.01
CA GLU A 400 9.45 10.18 -2.62
C GLU A 400 8.40 9.52 -3.53
N PHE A 401 8.60 9.58 -4.84
CA PHE A 401 7.85 8.77 -5.82
C PHE A 401 8.72 8.50 -7.07
N PRO A 402 8.38 7.49 -7.89
CA PRO A 402 9.20 7.10 -9.04
C PRO A 402 8.97 8.05 -10.25
N GLU A 403 9.60 9.23 -10.23
CA GLU A 403 9.50 10.20 -11.33
C GLU A 403 9.79 9.55 -12.69
N LYS A 404 8.89 9.78 -13.66
CA LYS A 404 8.99 9.32 -15.06
C LYS A 404 9.09 7.79 -15.23
N PHE A 405 8.69 7.03 -14.21
CA PHE A 405 8.68 5.59 -14.25
C PHE A 405 7.58 5.06 -15.19
N ASP A 406 7.95 4.10 -16.04
CA ASP A 406 7.05 3.45 -16.99
C ASP A 406 6.48 2.17 -16.36
N PHE A 407 5.30 2.28 -15.76
CA PHE A 407 4.63 1.15 -15.10
C PHE A 407 4.23 0.04 -16.07
N LEU A 408 4.01 0.36 -17.36
CA LEU A 408 3.62 -0.63 -18.38
C LEU A 408 4.83 -1.44 -18.89
N ALA A 409 6.02 -0.83 -18.89
CA ALA A 409 7.24 -1.47 -19.36
C ALA A 409 8.11 -2.08 -18.23
N ALA A 410 7.74 -1.82 -16.97
CA ALA A 410 8.48 -2.34 -15.84
C ALA A 410 8.36 -3.87 -15.80
N THR A 411 9.46 -4.58 -16.01
CA THR A 411 9.58 -6.03 -15.82
C THR A 411 10.86 -6.33 -15.06
N ILE A 412 10.87 -7.34 -14.17
CA ILE A 412 12.12 -7.84 -13.58
C ILE A 412 12.64 -8.89 -14.55
N ALA A 413 13.37 -8.43 -15.54
CA ALA A 413 13.94 -9.32 -16.53
C ALA A 413 15.38 -9.62 -16.09
N ASP A 414 15.74 -10.90 -15.88
CA ASP A 414 17.15 -11.32 -15.83
C ASP A 414 17.67 -11.32 -17.28
N VAL A 415 17.73 -10.13 -17.87
CA VAL A 415 18.21 -9.90 -19.24
C VAL A 415 19.71 -9.75 -19.13
N SER A 416 20.39 -10.86 -18.94
CA SER A 416 21.76 -10.94 -19.43
C SER A 416 21.70 -10.88 -20.95
N THR A 417 21.95 -9.69 -21.50
CA THR A 417 22.09 -9.48 -22.94
C THR A 417 23.12 -10.47 -23.50
N GLY A 418 22.75 -11.20 -24.56
CA GLY A 418 23.64 -12.17 -25.21
C GLY A 418 23.60 -13.62 -24.70
N LYS A 419 22.71 -13.97 -23.76
CA LYS A 419 22.45 -15.39 -23.45
C LYS A 419 21.47 -16.02 -24.44
N ALA A 420 21.70 -17.30 -24.75
CA ALA A 420 20.82 -18.11 -25.58
C ALA A 420 19.49 -18.48 -24.89
N THR A 421 19.33 -18.15 -23.61
CA THR A 421 18.15 -18.45 -22.78
C THR A 421 17.93 -17.31 -21.80
N GLY A 422 16.69 -17.06 -21.40
CA GLY A 422 16.37 -16.10 -20.36
C GLY A 422 14.95 -16.24 -19.83
N GLU A 423 14.63 -15.41 -18.84
CA GLU A 423 13.30 -15.33 -18.25
C GLU A 423 12.92 -13.88 -17.93
N ILE A 424 11.63 -13.57 -18.09
CA ILE A 424 11.00 -12.34 -17.66
C ILE A 424 10.16 -12.72 -16.45
N ARG A 425 10.61 -12.27 -15.28
CA ARG A 425 9.82 -12.33 -14.05
C ARG A 425 8.97 -11.07 -13.98
N ARG A 426 7.79 -11.22 -13.42
CA ARG A 426 6.91 -10.09 -13.16
C ARG A 426 7.46 -9.26 -12.00
N ASN A 427 7.15 -7.97 -11.99
CA ASN A 427 7.36 -7.15 -10.81
C ASN A 427 6.05 -7.00 -10.02
N PHE A 428 6.22 -6.61 -8.76
CA PHE A 428 5.13 -6.26 -7.84
C PHE A 428 4.91 -4.75 -7.81
N ILE A 429 5.38 -4.04 -8.84
CA ILE A 429 5.29 -2.59 -8.92
C ILE A 429 3.92 -2.27 -9.52
N VAL A 430 3.01 -1.83 -8.65
CA VAL A 430 1.66 -1.42 -9.05
C VAL A 430 1.59 0.09 -9.15
N GLU A 431 0.89 0.59 -10.16
CA GLU A 431 0.61 2.01 -10.29
C GLU A 431 -0.40 2.44 -9.22
N THR A 432 0.03 3.31 -8.31
CA THR A 432 -0.78 3.85 -7.21
C THR A 432 -1.17 5.29 -7.50
N ALA A 433 -2.33 5.48 -8.13
CA ALA A 433 -2.84 6.81 -8.42
C ALA A 433 -4.37 6.87 -8.50
N GLU A 434 -4.92 8.06 -8.32
CA GLU A 434 -6.33 8.35 -8.52
C GLU A 434 -6.59 9.22 -9.74
N TYR A 435 -7.68 8.92 -10.44
CA TYR A 435 -8.20 9.80 -11.50
C TYR A 435 -8.91 10.99 -10.87
N VAL A 436 -8.24 12.14 -10.90
CA VAL A 436 -8.61 13.34 -10.13
C VAL A 436 -9.44 14.35 -10.93
N THR A 437 -9.60 14.12 -12.24
CA THR A 437 -10.50 14.91 -13.11
C THR A 437 -11.81 14.18 -13.42
N GLY A 438 -12.20 13.30 -12.50
CA GLY A 438 -13.43 12.52 -12.56
C GLY A 438 -14.59 13.13 -11.77
N LYS A 439 -15.50 12.26 -11.31
CA LYS A 439 -16.66 12.66 -10.51
C LYS A 439 -16.31 12.86 -9.03
N LYS A 440 -15.34 12.11 -8.50
CA LYS A 440 -14.87 12.25 -7.13
C LYS A 440 -13.92 13.46 -7.05
N ARG A 441 -14.04 14.23 -5.98
CA ARG A 441 -13.05 15.24 -5.59
C ARG A 441 -12.21 14.70 -4.44
N PHE A 442 -10.95 15.12 -4.40
CA PHE A 442 -9.99 14.71 -3.39
C PHE A 442 -9.38 15.93 -2.71
N ALA A 443 -9.10 15.80 -1.42
CA ALA A 443 -8.35 16.78 -0.64
C ALA A 443 -7.27 16.08 0.17
N GLN A 444 -6.10 16.70 0.25
CA GLN A 444 -4.94 16.21 0.99
C GLN A 444 -4.50 17.29 1.97
N VAL A 445 -4.23 16.91 3.22
CA VAL A 445 -3.76 17.84 4.24
C VAL A 445 -2.24 17.91 4.22
N PHE A 446 -1.71 19.07 4.61
CA PHE A 446 -0.35 19.24 5.10
C PHE A 446 -0.36 20.05 6.39
N ILE A 447 0.65 19.85 7.24
CA ILE A 447 0.75 20.48 8.56
C ILE A 447 2.02 21.32 8.60
N LEU A 448 1.90 22.56 9.07
CA LEU A 448 3.01 23.48 9.29
C LEU A 448 3.21 23.70 10.78
N ASP A 449 4.46 23.63 11.23
CA ASP A 449 4.89 23.88 12.61
C ASP A 449 5.46 25.29 12.82
N GLN A 450 5.93 25.89 11.73
CA GLN A 450 6.46 27.24 11.63
C GLN A 450 5.69 28.03 10.56
N PRO A 451 5.63 29.36 10.69
CA PRO A 451 5.06 30.18 9.64
C PRO A 451 5.94 30.13 8.39
N ILE A 452 5.32 30.08 7.22
CA ILE A 452 6.02 30.13 5.95
C ILE A 452 5.42 31.20 5.04
N ARG A 453 6.27 31.84 4.25
CA ARG A 453 5.84 32.54 3.04
C ARG A 453 5.76 31.50 1.92
N LEU A 454 4.55 31.12 1.56
CA LEU A 454 4.29 30.10 0.55
C LEU A 454 4.69 30.60 -0.83
N GLU A 455 5.46 29.80 -1.57
CA GLU A 455 5.82 30.09 -2.95
C GLU A 455 5.06 29.16 -3.91
N THR A 456 5.18 27.85 -3.71
CA THR A 456 4.52 26.87 -4.59
C THR A 456 4.04 25.65 -3.81
N ILE A 457 3.00 25.01 -4.32
CA ILE A 457 2.64 23.64 -3.96
C ILE A 457 2.71 22.81 -5.23
N SER A 458 3.43 21.70 -5.21
CA SER A 458 3.50 20.75 -6.33
C SER A 458 2.70 19.49 -6.02
N ALA A 459 2.07 18.91 -7.05
CA ALA A 459 1.46 17.58 -6.99
C ALA A 459 2.17 16.65 -7.99
N ALA A 460 2.33 15.38 -7.62
CA ALA A 460 2.87 14.37 -8.52
C ALA A 460 1.76 13.89 -9.47
N LEU A 461 1.72 14.45 -10.68
CA LEU A 461 0.64 14.22 -11.64
C LEU A 461 1.15 13.51 -12.90
N HIS A 462 0.26 12.75 -13.52
CA HIS A 462 0.44 12.26 -14.88
C HIS A 462 -0.71 12.75 -15.77
N PHE A 463 -0.35 13.34 -16.91
CA PHE A 463 -1.29 13.96 -17.85
C PHE A 463 -1.40 13.10 -19.11
N PHE A 464 -2.57 12.50 -19.32
CA PHE A 464 -2.85 11.65 -20.47
C PHE A 464 -3.32 12.44 -21.70
N GLY A 465 -3.81 13.67 -21.51
CA GLY A 465 -4.35 14.52 -22.57
C GLY A 465 -5.56 15.34 -22.14
N GLY A 466 -6.21 15.98 -23.13
CA GLY A 466 -7.34 16.87 -22.91
C GLY A 466 -6.96 18.36 -22.94
N SER A 467 -7.97 19.23 -22.81
CA SER A 467 -7.81 20.69 -22.87
C SER A 467 -8.54 21.34 -21.69
N GLY A 468 -7.97 22.38 -21.10
CA GLY A 468 -8.50 22.97 -19.88
C GLY A 468 -7.49 23.64 -18.97
N LEU A 469 -7.93 23.86 -17.73
CA LEU A 469 -7.14 24.50 -16.69
C LEU A 469 -7.09 23.60 -15.45
N LEU A 470 -5.96 23.60 -14.77
CA LEU A 470 -5.77 22.99 -13.45
C LEU A 470 -5.33 24.07 -12.44
N TRP A 471 -5.81 23.98 -11.21
CA TRP A 471 -5.31 24.80 -10.10
C TRP A 471 -5.45 24.05 -8.78
N LEU A 472 -4.71 24.49 -7.76
CA LEU A 472 -4.92 24.04 -6.39
C LEU A 472 -5.76 25.07 -5.63
N GLU A 473 -6.74 24.55 -4.88
CA GLU A 473 -7.46 25.26 -3.84
C GLU A 473 -6.83 24.92 -2.49
N LEU A 474 -6.41 25.95 -1.76
CA LEU A 474 -5.87 25.86 -0.42
C LEU A 474 -6.93 26.32 0.57
N SER A 475 -7.36 25.43 1.46
CA SER A 475 -8.40 25.69 2.45
C SER A 475 -7.90 25.52 3.88
N GLU A 476 -8.50 26.25 4.82
CA GLU A 476 -8.28 25.99 6.25
C GLU A 476 -8.93 24.66 6.70
N ASP A 477 -8.43 24.11 7.80
CA ASP A 477 -9.02 22.97 8.47
C ASP A 477 -10.20 23.40 9.37
N SER A 478 -11.34 22.73 9.22
CA SER A 478 -12.47 22.82 10.14
C SER A 478 -12.89 21.41 10.54
N ASP A 479 -12.56 21.03 11.78
CA ASP A 479 -12.85 19.71 12.35
C ASP A 479 -12.32 18.55 11.47
N GLY A 480 -11.07 18.68 11.00
CA GLY A 480 -10.42 17.66 10.16
C GLY A 480 -11.01 17.57 8.75
N LYS A 481 -11.64 18.65 8.24
CA LYS A 481 -12.21 18.73 6.89
C LYS A 481 -11.85 20.06 6.23
N PRO A 482 -11.77 20.12 4.89
CA PRO A 482 -11.62 21.38 4.16
C PRO A 482 -12.77 22.35 4.45
N SER A 483 -12.46 23.62 4.74
CA SER A 483 -13.42 24.68 5.02
C SER A 483 -13.62 25.65 3.84
N SER A 484 -14.52 26.64 4.00
CA SER A 484 -14.92 27.56 2.93
C SER A 484 -13.98 28.72 2.65
N GLU A 485 -12.99 29.00 3.52
CA GLU A 485 -11.97 30.01 3.20
C GLU A 485 -10.94 29.36 2.26
N VAL A 486 -10.87 29.84 1.02
CA VAL A 486 -10.08 29.24 -0.04
C VAL A 486 -9.18 30.27 -0.73
N VAL A 487 -7.88 30.00 -0.77
CA VAL A 487 -6.91 30.68 -1.64
C VAL A 487 -6.63 29.78 -2.84
N THR A 488 -6.60 30.35 -4.05
CA THR A 488 -6.35 29.58 -5.28
C THR A 488 -4.97 29.85 -5.83
N SER A 489 -4.32 28.83 -6.36
CA SER A 489 -3.06 29.00 -7.09
C SER A 489 -3.28 29.72 -8.43
N ALA A 490 -2.18 30.13 -9.06
CA ALA A 490 -2.18 30.38 -10.49
C ALA A 490 -2.67 29.14 -11.27
N ARG A 491 -3.40 29.38 -12.36
CA ARG A 491 -3.92 28.32 -13.21
C ARG A 491 -2.86 27.80 -14.18
N VAL A 492 -2.75 26.48 -14.28
CA VAL A 492 -1.91 25.77 -15.24
C VAL A 492 -2.76 25.42 -16.47
N ILE A 493 -2.29 25.81 -17.65
CA ILE A 493 -2.92 25.45 -18.93
C ILE A 493 -2.45 24.04 -19.30
N THR A 494 -3.39 23.10 -19.39
CA THR A 494 -3.09 21.66 -19.51
C THR A 494 -2.34 21.31 -20.79
N GLU A 495 -2.59 22.05 -21.86
CA GLU A 495 -2.00 21.90 -23.19
C GLU A 495 -0.51 22.29 -23.21
N ARG A 496 -0.03 22.96 -22.15
CA ARG A 496 1.39 23.28 -21.97
C ARG A 496 2.12 22.23 -21.12
N ILE A 497 1.41 21.29 -20.52
CA ILE A 497 2.00 20.19 -19.77
C ILE A 497 2.47 19.15 -20.80
N PRO A 498 3.77 18.81 -20.83
CA PRO A 498 4.26 17.79 -21.74
C PRO A 498 3.60 16.44 -21.45
N VAL A 499 3.07 15.79 -22.49
CA VAL A 499 2.70 14.38 -22.41
C VAL A 499 4.00 13.59 -22.36
N GLN A 500 4.28 12.99 -21.21
CA GLN A 500 5.49 12.21 -20.96
C GLN A 500 5.12 10.90 -20.28
N LYS A 501 6.03 9.92 -20.32
CA LYS A 501 5.85 8.66 -19.60
C LYS A 501 5.98 8.89 -18.10
N GLY A 502 5.05 8.33 -17.32
CA GLY A 502 5.09 8.38 -15.86
C GLY A 502 4.79 9.74 -15.23
N TYR A 503 4.89 9.81 -13.91
CA TYR A 503 4.51 10.96 -13.09
C TYR A 503 5.63 11.99 -12.98
N ASP A 504 5.26 13.27 -12.79
CA ASP A 504 6.22 14.36 -12.54
C ASP A 504 5.58 15.44 -11.66
N TRP A 505 6.42 16.32 -11.10
CA TRP A 505 5.97 17.43 -10.28
C TRP A 505 5.35 18.54 -11.13
N ILE A 506 4.04 18.71 -11.00
CA ILE A 506 3.35 19.88 -11.54
C ILE A 506 3.24 20.92 -10.43
N SER A 507 3.90 22.06 -10.62
CA SER A 507 3.97 23.15 -9.62
C SER A 507 2.87 24.18 -9.83
N PHE A 508 2.18 24.52 -8.75
CA PHE A 508 1.14 25.53 -8.69
C PHE A 508 1.65 26.75 -7.89
N ASP A 509 1.65 27.92 -8.52
CA ASP A 509 2.26 29.15 -8.00
C ASP A 509 1.30 29.91 -7.08
N PHE A 510 1.73 30.17 -5.85
CA PHE A 510 1.06 30.99 -4.84
C PHE A 510 1.86 32.27 -4.49
N SER A 511 3.05 32.44 -5.06
CA SER A 511 3.98 33.54 -4.73
C SER A 511 3.41 34.93 -5.03
N ARG A 512 2.52 35.03 -6.03
CA ARG A 512 1.86 36.29 -6.40
C ARG A 512 0.97 36.84 -5.30
N GLU A 513 0.41 35.97 -4.47
CA GLU A 513 -0.44 36.35 -3.35
C GLU A 513 0.37 36.86 -2.16
N GLY A 514 1.69 36.59 -2.13
CA GLY A 514 2.55 36.86 -0.97
C GLY A 514 2.07 36.15 0.29
N LEU A 515 1.41 35.00 0.12
CA LEU A 515 0.66 34.31 1.16
C LEU A 515 1.58 33.85 2.29
N ILE A 516 1.30 34.34 3.50
CA ILE A 516 1.95 33.87 4.72
C ILE A 516 0.99 32.89 5.40
N LEU A 517 1.42 31.63 5.48
CA LEU A 517 0.72 30.61 6.25
C LEU A 517 1.28 30.60 7.67
N SER A 518 0.39 30.62 8.64
CA SER A 518 0.76 30.43 10.05
C SER A 518 0.98 28.94 10.31
N PRO A 519 1.58 28.55 11.46
CA PRO A 519 1.55 27.16 11.89
C PRO A 519 0.10 26.67 11.97
N GLY A 520 -0.20 25.50 11.41
CA GLY A 520 -1.57 25.01 11.29
C GLY A 520 -1.74 23.83 10.33
N ARG A 521 -3.00 23.41 10.16
CA ARG A 521 -3.41 22.37 9.22
C ARG A 521 -4.08 23.02 8.01
N TYR A 522 -3.67 22.62 6.82
CA TYR A 522 -4.15 23.19 5.57
C TYR A 522 -4.48 22.08 4.58
N TRP A 523 -5.56 22.26 3.83
CA TRP A 523 -6.05 21.31 2.83
C TRP A 523 -5.73 21.80 1.43
N ILE A 524 -5.21 20.91 0.58
CA ILE A 524 -5.06 21.13 -0.86
C ILE A 524 -6.06 20.27 -1.61
N SER A 525 -6.82 20.90 -2.50
CA SER A 525 -7.73 20.23 -3.43
C SER A 525 -7.33 20.56 -4.86
N LEU A 526 -7.21 19.55 -5.72
CA LEU A 526 -6.94 19.76 -7.14
C LEU A 526 -8.25 19.99 -7.88
N GLU A 527 -8.35 21.14 -8.53
CA GLU A 527 -9.54 21.59 -9.23
C GLU A 527 -9.24 21.83 -10.70
N PHE A 528 -10.28 21.73 -11.53
CA PHE A 528 -10.13 21.75 -12.98
C PHE A 528 -11.33 22.35 -13.72
N SER A 529 -11.10 22.76 -14.95
CA SER A 529 -12.16 23.11 -15.92
C SER A 529 -11.80 22.59 -17.30
N GLY A 530 -12.80 22.40 -18.15
CA GLY A 530 -12.63 21.73 -19.45
C GLY A 530 -12.69 20.21 -19.32
N SER A 531 -11.82 19.50 -20.01
CA SER A 531 -11.78 18.03 -20.03
C SER A 531 -10.36 17.46 -19.93
N PRO A 532 -9.51 17.90 -19.00
CA PRO A 532 -8.20 17.29 -18.78
C PRO A 532 -8.35 15.87 -18.22
N ILE A 533 -7.42 14.99 -18.57
CA ILE A 533 -7.36 13.60 -18.11
C ILE A 533 -6.09 13.46 -17.26
N VAL A 534 -6.26 13.41 -15.94
CA VAL A 534 -5.15 13.52 -14.98
C VAL A 534 -5.27 12.49 -13.88
N ASN A 535 -4.13 11.84 -13.58
CA ASN A 535 -3.96 11.06 -12.37
C ASN A 535 -3.08 11.80 -11.36
N TRP A 536 -3.38 11.64 -10.07
CA TRP A 536 -2.54 12.07 -8.96
C TRP A 536 -1.96 10.85 -8.24
N PHE A 537 -0.64 10.75 -8.21
CA PHE A 537 0.09 9.68 -7.55
C PHE A 537 -0.12 9.70 -6.03
N TYR A 538 -0.29 8.52 -5.44
CA TYR A 538 -0.34 8.33 -4.00
C TYR A 538 0.63 7.26 -3.53
N THR A 539 0.99 7.32 -2.26
CA THR A 539 1.78 6.31 -1.55
C THR A 539 0.90 5.61 -0.53
N TYR A 540 1.00 4.28 -0.40
CA TYR A 540 0.24 3.55 0.62
C TYR A 540 0.60 4.01 2.03
N GLY A 541 -0.40 3.94 2.92
CA GLY A 541 -0.31 4.44 4.28
C GLY A 541 -0.27 5.97 4.33
N LYS A 542 0.33 6.48 5.42
CA LYS A 542 0.40 7.90 5.75
C LYS A 542 1.84 8.24 6.12
N PRO A 543 2.76 8.30 5.14
CA PRO A 543 4.18 8.41 5.40
C PRO A 543 4.57 9.77 5.99
N VAL A 544 3.82 10.83 5.68
CA VAL A 544 4.14 12.20 6.12
C VAL A 544 2.98 12.84 6.88
N GLY A 545 1.77 12.80 6.31
CA GLY A 545 0.60 13.42 6.90
C GLY A 545 -0.07 12.58 8.00
N PRO A 546 -1.06 13.15 8.69
CA PRO A 546 -1.81 12.45 9.74
C PRO A 546 -2.71 11.36 9.14
N VAL A 547 -3.18 10.44 10.00
CA VAL A 547 -4.11 9.36 9.60
C VAL A 547 -5.36 9.85 8.91
N ASP A 548 -5.84 11.01 9.33
CA ASP A 548 -7.01 11.65 8.76
C ASP A 548 -6.64 12.63 7.64
N GLY A 549 -5.46 12.50 7.03
CA GLY A 549 -4.93 13.51 6.12
C GLY A 549 -5.42 13.48 4.68
N THR A 550 -6.26 12.51 4.31
CA THR A 550 -6.78 12.41 2.94
C THR A 550 -8.30 12.25 2.97
N ARG A 551 -8.97 12.98 2.08
CA ARG A 551 -10.42 13.02 1.98
C ARG A 551 -10.86 12.85 0.53
N SER A 552 -12.04 12.27 0.36
CA SER A 552 -12.76 12.32 -0.92
C SER A 552 -14.22 12.68 -0.71
N THR A 553 -14.85 13.26 -1.74
CA THR A 553 -16.28 13.59 -1.75
C THR A 553 -16.83 13.44 -3.17
N SER A 554 -18.14 13.20 -3.31
CA SER A 554 -18.81 13.10 -4.61
C SER A 554 -19.91 14.15 -4.72
N PRO A 555 -19.73 15.22 -5.52
CA PRO A 555 -20.77 16.22 -5.71
C PRO A 555 -22.10 15.61 -6.20
N PRO A 556 -23.27 16.18 -5.82
CA PRO A 556 -23.46 17.44 -5.09
C PRO A 556 -23.38 17.29 -3.56
N GLU A 557 -23.26 16.08 -3.04
CA GLU A 557 -23.15 15.82 -1.60
C GLU A 557 -21.71 16.08 -1.16
N PHE A 558 -21.49 17.19 -0.45
CA PHE A 558 -20.18 17.55 0.12
C PHE A 558 -19.91 16.81 1.44
N ASN A 559 -20.12 15.49 1.45
CA ASN A 559 -19.72 14.69 2.60
C ASN A 559 -18.29 14.15 2.38
N TRP A 560 -17.35 14.73 3.12
CA TRP A 560 -15.95 14.33 3.07
C TRP A 560 -15.74 13.00 3.79
N ASN A 561 -15.51 11.95 3.01
CA ASN A 561 -15.13 10.63 3.48
C ASN A 561 -13.62 10.57 3.73
N THR A 562 -13.23 9.89 4.80
CA THR A 562 -11.83 9.77 5.18
C THR A 562 -11.19 8.61 4.43
N ILE A 563 -10.11 8.86 3.70
CA ILE A 563 -9.29 7.81 3.08
C ILE A 563 -8.12 7.53 4.00
N GLN A 564 -8.00 6.28 4.44
CA GLN A 564 -6.96 5.86 5.38
C GLN A 564 -5.81 5.10 4.72
N THR A 565 -6.07 4.47 3.57
CA THR A 565 -5.12 3.50 2.98
C THR A 565 -3.96 4.13 2.23
N TYR A 566 -4.03 5.42 1.89
CA TYR A 566 -2.98 6.11 1.15
C TYR A 566 -2.95 7.62 1.40
N GLU A 567 -1.85 8.25 1.01
CA GLU A 567 -1.62 9.68 1.00
C GLU A 567 -1.16 10.14 -0.39
N PHE A 568 -1.75 11.21 -0.91
CA PHE A 568 -1.31 11.79 -2.17
C PHE A 568 0.09 12.38 -2.06
N ASN A 569 0.89 12.26 -3.13
CA ASN A 569 2.24 12.84 -3.16
C ASN A 569 2.17 14.34 -3.49
N TYR A 570 2.66 15.16 -2.55
CA TYR A 570 2.67 16.62 -2.66
C TYR A 570 3.99 17.19 -2.13
N ARG A 571 4.28 18.42 -2.53
CA ARG A 571 5.47 19.17 -2.11
C ARG A 571 5.14 20.63 -1.92
N VAL A 572 5.25 21.11 -0.68
CA VAL A 572 5.10 22.51 -0.28
C VAL A 572 6.47 23.16 -0.30
N LYS A 573 6.61 24.30 -0.99
CA LYS A 573 7.83 25.11 -1.03
C LYS A 573 7.55 26.54 -0.65
N GLY A 574 8.48 27.12 0.09
CA GLY A 574 8.45 28.52 0.44
C GLY A 574 9.69 28.94 1.18
N LYS A 575 9.53 29.97 2.00
CA LYS A 575 10.55 30.42 2.95
C LYS A 575 9.99 30.39 4.35
N GLU A 576 10.70 29.81 5.30
CA GLU A 576 10.33 29.85 6.72
C GLU A 576 10.87 31.12 7.38
N ALA A 577 10.25 31.51 8.49
CA ALA A 577 10.71 32.67 9.26
C ALA A 577 12.03 32.37 10.00
N SER A 578 12.94 33.34 10.02
CA SER A 578 14.10 33.30 10.92
C SER A 578 13.65 33.46 12.38
N ASP A 579 14.21 32.65 13.29
CA ASP A 579 13.83 32.63 14.71
C ASP A 579 14.16 34.00 15.35
N PRO A 580 13.29 34.62 16.18
CA PRO A 580 13.51 35.96 16.72
C PRO A 580 14.76 36.11 17.62
N GLY A 581 15.54 35.05 17.84
CA GLY A 581 16.73 35.02 18.70
C GLY A 581 18.07 34.78 17.97
N ASP A 582 18.09 34.68 16.65
CA ASP A 582 19.30 34.35 15.86
C ASP A 582 20.08 35.58 15.32
N ASN A 583 19.78 36.79 15.83
CA ASN A 583 20.49 38.04 15.47
C ASN A 583 21.39 38.56 16.59
#